data_AF-A0A1H7P6I1-F1
#
_entry.id   AF-A0A1H7P6I1-F1
#
_cell.length_a   1.000
_cell.length_b   1.000
_cell.length_c   1.000
_cell.angle_alpha   90.00
_cell.angle_beta   90.00
_cell.angle_gamma   90.00
#
_symmetry.space_group_name_H-M   'P 1'
#
loop_
_entity.id
_entity.type
_entity.pdbx_description
1 polymer ?
#
loop_
_entity_poly.entity_id
_entity_poly.type
_entity_poly.pdbx_seq_one_letter_code
_entity_poly.pdbx_strand_id
1 'polypeptide(L)'
;MAKRHGEHPDVLHRAAQTAILTGLAGGIDDASELMLSVQPYDIRSHFTPDVALLEVAAAALGLACPPGSERLEYDGLTDRYLADLVLDGRTVRRRTQYAIYAAACMRGGLHPDLLMEAGSWEPKLWTYAVSAVVLYSRAAADHLGVPLSEVASRVAEELGLELPEEV
;
A
#
# COMPACT_ATOMS: atom_id res chain seq x y z
N MET A 1 12.82 15.69 15.92
CA MET A 1 12.64 14.27 15.57
C MET A 1 12.58 13.46 16.84
N ALA A 2 11.40 13.07 17.30
CA ALA A 2 11.23 12.28 18.52
C ALA A 2 11.66 10.83 18.28
N LYS A 3 12.35 10.23 19.26
CA LYS A 3 12.84 8.83 19.21
C LYS A 3 11.65 7.87 19.25
N ARG A 4 11.14 7.44 18.09
CA ARG A 4 10.12 6.36 17.94
C ARG A 4 10.64 4.95 18.26
N HIS A 5 11.92 4.81 18.62
CA HIS A 5 12.59 3.53 18.93
C HIS A 5 12.04 2.77 20.16
N GLY A 6 11.09 3.36 20.90
CA GLY A 6 10.44 2.72 22.05
C GLY A 6 8.96 2.37 21.83
N GLU A 7 8.40 2.68 20.66
CA GLU A 7 7.01 2.37 20.35
C GLU A 7 6.85 0.89 20.00
N HIS A 8 5.74 0.29 20.45
CA HIS A 8 5.43 -1.10 20.15
C HIS A 8 5.24 -1.29 18.64
N PRO A 9 5.72 -2.39 18.02
CA PRO A 9 5.57 -2.63 16.59
C PRO A 9 4.14 -2.46 16.06
N ASP A 10 3.13 -2.90 16.81
CA ASP A 10 1.72 -2.75 16.43
C ASP A 10 1.28 -1.28 16.32
N VAL A 11 1.82 -0.40 17.16
CA VAL A 11 1.54 1.05 17.10
C VAL A 11 2.16 1.64 15.84
N LEU A 12 3.40 1.25 15.52
CA LEU A 12 4.09 1.68 14.30
C LEU A 12 3.40 1.14 13.04
N HIS A 13 2.89 -0.10 13.10
CA HIS A 13 2.10 -0.73 12.04
C HIS A 13 0.86 0.07 11.73
N ARG A 14 0.02 0.32 12.75
CA ARG A 14 -1.19 1.13 12.62
C ARG A 14 -0.88 2.54 12.15
N ALA A 15 0.18 3.17 12.69
CA ALA A 15 0.58 4.52 12.30
C ALA A 15 1.06 4.61 10.85
N ALA A 16 1.74 3.59 10.32
CA ALA A 16 2.12 3.54 8.91
C ALA A 16 0.89 3.43 7.99
N GLN A 17 -0.11 2.62 8.37
CA GLN A 17 -1.38 2.51 7.64
C GLN A 17 -2.15 3.85 7.66
N THR A 18 -2.29 4.45 8.84
CA THR A 18 -2.95 5.76 8.97
C THR A 18 -2.21 6.83 8.16
N ALA A 19 -0.87 6.84 8.15
CA ALA A 19 -0.10 7.86 7.43
C ALA A 19 -0.31 7.81 5.91
N ILE A 20 -0.27 6.62 5.30
CA ILE A 20 -0.51 6.50 3.85
C ILE A 20 -1.97 6.80 3.48
N LEU A 21 -2.93 6.33 4.30
CA LEU A 21 -4.35 6.58 4.08
C LEU A 21 -4.74 8.05 4.29
N THR A 22 -4.12 8.74 5.25
CA THR A 22 -4.30 10.19 5.43
C THR A 22 -3.81 10.95 4.20
N GLY A 23 -2.68 10.53 3.62
CA GLY A 23 -2.18 11.12 2.37
C GLY A 23 -3.18 10.95 1.22
N LEU A 24 -3.68 9.73 1.01
CA LEU A 24 -4.70 9.44 -0.01
C LEU A 24 -6.02 10.19 0.25
N ALA A 25 -6.44 10.31 1.51
CA ALA A 25 -7.61 11.08 1.92
C ALA A 25 -7.47 12.56 1.57
N GLY A 26 -6.29 13.13 1.81
CA GLY A 26 -5.95 14.50 1.41
C GLY A 26 -5.66 14.69 -0.09
N GLY A 27 -5.93 13.68 -0.92
CA GLY A 27 -5.80 13.76 -2.38
C GLY A 27 -4.39 13.51 -2.93
N ILE A 28 -3.43 13.08 -2.11
CA ILE A 28 -2.11 12.68 -2.59
C ILE A 28 -2.23 11.33 -3.29
N ASP A 29 -2.04 11.31 -4.61
CA ASP A 29 -2.04 10.09 -5.41
C ASP A 29 -0.68 9.75 -6.03
N ASP A 30 0.33 10.59 -5.81
CA ASP A 30 1.72 10.35 -6.21
C ASP A 30 2.42 9.37 -5.26
N ALA A 31 3.02 8.32 -5.82
CA ALA A 31 3.70 7.30 -5.03
C ALA A 31 4.93 7.83 -4.29
N SER A 32 5.65 8.81 -4.83
CA SER A 32 6.84 9.38 -4.19
C SER A 32 6.47 10.22 -2.96
N GLU A 33 5.40 11.01 -3.05
CA GLU A 33 4.86 11.78 -1.93
C GLU A 33 4.32 10.85 -0.82
N LEU A 34 3.61 9.78 -1.19
CA LEU A 34 3.15 8.78 -0.23
C LEU A 34 4.32 8.01 0.40
N MET A 35 5.41 7.75 -0.32
CA MET A 35 6.61 7.18 0.27
C MET A 35 7.20 8.07 1.37
N LEU A 36 7.16 9.40 1.21
CA LEU A 36 7.64 10.34 2.22
C LEU A 36 6.80 10.33 3.50
N SER A 37 5.48 10.09 3.40
CA SER A 37 4.62 9.98 4.58
C SER A 37 4.89 8.71 5.39
N VAL A 38 5.30 7.63 4.71
CA VAL A 38 5.57 6.32 5.33
C VAL A 38 7.02 6.17 5.82
N GLN A 39 7.99 6.82 5.17
CA GLN A 39 9.42 6.72 5.50
C GLN A 39 9.74 6.87 7.01
N PRO A 40 9.10 7.77 7.78
CA PRO A 40 9.35 7.91 9.21
C PRO A 40 8.98 6.68 10.07
N TYR A 41 8.28 5.70 9.49
CA TYR A 41 7.91 4.44 10.13
C TYR A 41 8.81 3.28 9.71
N ASP A 42 9.74 3.44 8.76
CA ASP A 42 10.80 2.46 8.55
C ASP A 42 11.92 2.67 9.59
N ILE A 43 11.82 1.97 10.71
CA ILE A 43 12.75 2.09 11.83
C ILE A 43 13.78 0.97 11.76
N ARG A 44 15.00 1.32 11.34
CA ARG A 44 16.13 0.40 11.24
C ARG A 44 16.25 -0.49 12.48
N SER A 45 16.34 -1.80 12.24
CA SER A 45 16.49 -2.86 13.25
C SER A 45 15.33 -3.03 14.24
N HIS A 46 14.21 -2.33 14.05
CA HIS A 46 13.06 -2.38 14.95
C HIS A 46 11.76 -2.74 14.22
N PHE A 47 11.44 -2.02 13.13
CA PHE A 47 10.18 -2.18 12.41
C PHE A 47 10.31 -1.78 10.94
N THR A 48 9.63 -2.51 10.07
CA THR A 48 9.50 -2.22 8.63
C THR A 48 8.00 -2.24 8.28
N PRO A 49 7.49 -1.24 7.52
CA PRO A 49 6.05 -1.14 7.23
C PRO A 49 5.58 -2.08 6.11
N ASP A 50 6.33 -3.13 5.78
CA ASP A 50 6.04 -4.04 4.66
C ASP A 50 4.63 -4.63 4.75
N VAL A 51 4.31 -5.31 5.87
CA VAL A 51 3.00 -5.93 6.08
C VAL A 51 1.90 -4.88 6.17
N ALA A 52 2.16 -3.78 6.89
CA ALA A 52 1.21 -2.68 7.06
C ALA A 52 0.70 -2.15 5.71
N LEU A 53 1.60 -1.90 4.75
CA LEU A 53 1.24 -1.41 3.43
C LEU A 53 0.59 -2.47 2.55
N LEU A 54 1.01 -3.74 2.66
CA LEU A 54 0.39 -4.83 1.91
C LEU A 54 -1.06 -5.08 2.38
N GLU A 55 -1.37 -4.91 3.67
CA GLU A 55 -2.75 -4.97 4.19
C GLU A 55 -3.63 -3.85 3.63
N VAL A 56 -3.09 -2.63 3.55
CA VAL A 56 -3.79 -1.49 2.91
C VAL A 56 -4.06 -1.78 1.44
N ALA A 57 -3.06 -2.29 0.71
CA ALA A 57 -3.21 -2.68 -0.69
C ALA A 57 -4.24 -3.82 -0.87
N ALA A 58 -4.23 -4.80 0.04
CA ALA A 58 -5.18 -5.92 0.02
C ALA A 58 -6.63 -5.47 0.29
N ALA A 59 -6.84 -4.55 1.23
CA ALA A 59 -8.15 -3.95 1.48
C ALA A 59 -8.64 -3.13 0.27
N ALA A 60 -7.76 -2.30 -0.31
CA ALA A 60 -8.09 -1.56 -1.54
C ALA A 60 -8.45 -2.50 -2.72
N LEU A 61 -7.73 -3.62 -2.87
CA LEU A 61 -8.10 -4.66 -3.84
C LEU A 61 -9.48 -5.27 -3.53
N GLY A 62 -9.82 -5.45 -2.24
CA GLY A 62 -11.14 -5.89 -1.82
C GLY A 62 -12.28 -4.98 -2.29
N LEU A 63 -12.04 -3.66 -2.29
CA LEU A 63 -12.96 -2.66 -2.82
C LEU A 63 -13.00 -2.64 -4.35
N ALA A 64 -11.85 -2.81 -5.01
CA ALA A 64 -11.75 -2.85 -6.47
C ALA A 64 -12.39 -4.11 -7.07
N CYS A 65 -12.27 -5.25 -6.38
CA CYS A 65 -12.74 -6.55 -6.83
C CYS A 65 -13.57 -7.27 -5.76
N PRO A 66 -14.80 -6.80 -5.46
CA PRO A 66 -15.67 -7.53 -4.55
C PRO A 66 -16.04 -8.92 -5.12
N PRO A 67 -16.39 -9.91 -4.28
CA PRO A 67 -16.74 -11.25 -4.75
C PRO A 67 -17.80 -11.22 -5.86
N GLY A 68 -17.46 -11.80 -7.02
CA GLY A 68 -18.34 -11.86 -8.18
C GLY A 68 -18.19 -10.69 -9.18
N SER A 69 -17.32 -9.71 -8.91
CA SER A 69 -16.96 -8.67 -9.89
C SER A 69 -16.06 -9.20 -11.00
N GLU A 70 -15.88 -8.37 -12.03
CA GLU A 70 -14.79 -8.56 -12.99
C GLU A 70 -13.43 -8.55 -12.28
N ARG A 71 -12.51 -9.37 -12.78
CA ARG A 71 -11.15 -9.49 -12.23
C ARG A 71 -10.26 -8.39 -12.80
N LEU A 72 -9.31 -7.92 -12.00
CA LEU A 72 -8.19 -7.13 -12.51
C LEU A 72 -7.18 -8.07 -13.17
N GLU A 73 -7.07 -7.98 -14.49
CA GLU A 73 -6.00 -8.64 -15.23
C GLU A 73 -4.69 -7.86 -15.03
N TYR A 74 -3.59 -8.57 -14.79
CA TYR A 74 -2.29 -7.93 -14.57
C TYR A 74 -1.74 -7.29 -15.85
N ASP A 75 -2.10 -7.82 -17.01
CA ASP A 75 -1.66 -7.29 -18.30
C ASP A 75 -2.16 -5.84 -18.48
N GLY A 76 -1.24 -4.92 -18.76
CA GLY A 76 -1.52 -3.47 -18.86
C GLY A 76 -1.90 -2.78 -17.54
N LEU A 77 -1.95 -3.49 -16.40
CA LEU A 77 -2.43 -2.93 -15.13
C LEU A 77 -1.52 -1.81 -14.61
N THR A 78 -0.21 -2.04 -14.63
CA THR A 78 0.77 -1.03 -14.22
C THR A 78 0.80 0.14 -15.21
N ASP A 79 0.60 -0.11 -16.49
CA ASP A 79 0.58 0.95 -17.51
C ASP A 79 -0.68 1.82 -17.37
N ARG A 80 -1.78 1.25 -16.89
CA ARG A 80 -3.02 1.99 -16.64
C ARG A 80 -2.96 2.81 -15.34
N TYR A 81 -2.50 2.21 -14.25
CA TYR A 81 -2.63 2.80 -12.91
C TYR A 81 -1.35 3.37 -12.30
N LEU A 82 -0.20 3.10 -12.91
CA LEU A 82 1.12 3.56 -12.47
C LEU A 82 1.91 4.19 -13.64
N ALA A 83 1.22 4.77 -14.63
CA ALA A 83 1.85 5.39 -15.80
C ALA A 83 2.79 6.55 -15.43
N ASP A 84 2.48 7.23 -14.33
CA ASP A 84 3.23 8.30 -13.69
C ASP A 84 4.47 7.80 -12.95
N LEU A 85 4.49 6.53 -12.53
CA LEU A 85 5.62 5.94 -11.83
C LEU A 85 6.65 5.41 -12.82
N VAL A 86 7.86 5.97 -12.76
CA VAL A 86 9.00 5.48 -13.55
C VAL A 86 9.46 4.11 -13.02
N LEU A 87 8.92 3.03 -13.58
CA LEU A 87 9.38 1.67 -13.34
C LEU A 87 10.62 1.35 -14.20
N ASP A 88 11.74 1.99 -13.90
CA ASP A 88 12.98 1.81 -14.64
C ASP A 88 13.70 0.50 -14.27
N GLY A 89 14.03 -0.28 -15.29
CA GLY A 89 14.75 -1.54 -15.17
C GLY A 89 13.90 -2.75 -14.74
N ARG A 90 14.46 -3.93 -15.02
CA ARG A 90 13.81 -5.23 -14.78
C ARG A 90 13.59 -5.51 -13.28
N THR A 91 14.51 -5.06 -12.43
CA THR A 91 14.45 -5.29 -10.99
C THR A 91 13.30 -4.54 -10.34
N VAL A 92 13.15 -3.24 -10.63
CA VAL A 92 12.05 -2.42 -10.09
C VAL A 92 10.70 -2.97 -10.52
N ARG A 93 10.56 -3.35 -11.81
CA ARG A 93 9.34 -3.98 -12.33
C ARG A 93 8.99 -5.28 -11.60
N ARG A 94 9.97 -6.18 -11.41
CA ARG A 94 9.75 -7.45 -10.71
C ARG A 94 9.39 -7.27 -9.24
N ARG A 95 10.03 -6.33 -8.54
CA ARG A 95 9.74 -6.06 -7.12
C ARG A 95 8.38 -5.40 -6.92
N THR A 96 8.00 -4.50 -7.83
CA THR A 96 6.65 -3.92 -7.89
C THR A 96 5.61 -4.99 -8.16
N GLN A 97 5.85 -5.86 -9.16
CA GLN A 97 5.00 -7.01 -9.46
C GLN A 97 4.82 -7.93 -8.25
N TYR A 98 5.91 -8.21 -7.54
CA TYR A 98 5.86 -9.01 -6.32
C TYR A 98 4.97 -8.37 -5.26
N ALA A 99 5.09 -7.06 -5.00
CA ALA A 99 4.25 -6.37 -4.03
C ALA A 99 2.75 -6.42 -4.41
N ILE A 100 2.44 -6.25 -5.69
CA ILE A 100 1.07 -6.39 -6.23
C ILE A 100 0.53 -7.81 -5.96
N TYR A 101 1.29 -8.86 -6.30
CA TYR A 101 0.86 -10.23 -6.05
C TYR A 101 0.82 -10.59 -4.57
N ALA A 102 1.73 -10.08 -3.75
CA ALA A 102 1.73 -10.31 -2.31
C ALA A 102 0.44 -9.78 -1.66
N ALA A 103 0.02 -8.57 -2.03
CA ALA A 103 -1.26 -8.01 -1.58
C ALA A 103 -2.46 -8.84 -2.05
N ALA A 104 -2.44 -9.32 -3.30
CA ALA A 104 -3.49 -10.21 -3.82
C ALA A 104 -3.55 -11.56 -3.06
N CYS A 105 -2.40 -12.16 -2.76
CA CYS A 105 -2.32 -13.36 -1.91
C CYS A 105 -2.91 -13.10 -0.53
N MET A 106 -2.55 -11.98 0.10
CA MET A 106 -3.07 -11.60 1.41
C MET A 106 -4.58 -11.41 1.39
N ARG A 107 -5.12 -10.75 0.34
CA ARG A 107 -6.58 -10.64 0.16
C ARG A 107 -7.25 -12.00 -0.01
N GLY A 108 -6.57 -12.95 -0.65
CA GLY A 108 -7.02 -14.34 -0.78
C GLY A 108 -6.85 -15.21 0.48
N GLY A 109 -6.33 -14.65 1.58
CA GLY A 109 -6.10 -15.36 2.84
C GLY A 109 -4.76 -16.09 2.94
N LEU A 110 -3.85 -15.89 1.99
CA LEU A 110 -2.49 -16.44 2.03
C LEU A 110 -1.49 -15.35 2.45
N HIS A 111 -0.78 -15.57 3.56
CA HIS A 111 0.33 -14.71 3.94
C HIS A 111 1.62 -15.15 3.21
N PRO A 112 2.21 -14.35 2.32
CA PRO A 112 3.45 -14.71 1.62
C PRO A 112 4.64 -14.76 2.59
N ASP A 113 5.68 -15.55 2.27
CA ASP A 113 6.93 -15.55 3.02
C ASP A 113 7.78 -14.32 2.67
N LEU A 114 7.42 -13.18 3.25
CA LEU A 114 8.06 -11.89 2.97
C LEU A 114 9.53 -11.87 3.40
N LEU A 115 9.86 -12.56 4.50
CA LEU A 115 11.23 -12.59 5.02
C LEU A 115 12.14 -13.33 4.05
N MET A 116 11.69 -14.48 3.52
CA MET A 116 12.50 -15.24 2.57
C MET A 116 12.61 -14.52 1.22
N GLU A 117 11.49 -14.05 0.69
CA GLU A 117 11.46 -13.49 -0.67
C GLU A 117 12.06 -12.08 -0.74
N ALA A 118 11.76 -11.22 0.25
CA ALA A 118 12.05 -9.79 0.21
C ALA A 118 12.88 -9.25 1.38
N GLY A 119 13.19 -10.06 2.40
CA GLY A 119 13.89 -9.61 3.62
C GLY A 119 15.32 -9.08 3.39
N SER A 120 15.93 -9.38 2.25
CA SER A 120 17.27 -8.89 1.86
C SER A 120 17.24 -7.77 0.81
N TRP A 121 16.06 -7.27 0.43
CA TRP A 121 15.96 -6.26 -0.62
C TRP A 121 16.39 -4.88 -0.13
N GLU A 122 17.08 -4.17 -1.01
CA GLU A 122 17.33 -2.74 -0.92
C GLU A 122 17.01 -2.10 -2.29
N PRO A 123 16.12 -1.08 -2.37
CA PRO A 123 15.18 -0.65 -1.33
C PRO A 123 14.30 -1.78 -0.77
N LYS A 124 13.83 -1.61 0.48
CA LYS A 124 12.98 -2.60 1.17
C LYS A 124 11.62 -2.78 0.49
N LEU A 125 10.92 -3.87 0.80
CA LEU A 125 9.64 -4.21 0.16
C LEU A 125 8.59 -3.09 0.24
N TRP A 126 8.51 -2.38 1.37
CA TRP A 126 7.52 -1.33 1.60
C TRP A 126 7.55 -0.24 0.53
N THR A 127 8.72 0.06 -0.06
CA THR A 127 8.82 1.07 -1.12
C THR A 127 8.05 0.66 -2.37
N TYR A 128 7.99 -0.64 -2.65
CA TYR A 128 7.21 -1.21 -3.76
C TYR A 128 5.76 -1.49 -3.36
N ALA A 129 5.49 -1.73 -2.07
CA ALA A 129 4.14 -1.87 -1.54
C ALA A 129 3.35 -0.55 -1.64
N VAL A 130 3.99 0.62 -1.56
CA VAL A 130 3.34 1.91 -1.87
C VAL A 130 2.75 1.90 -3.30
N SER A 131 3.48 1.39 -4.29
CA SER A 131 2.96 1.26 -5.66
C SER A 131 1.72 0.37 -5.72
N ALA A 132 1.68 -0.72 -4.95
CA ALA A 132 0.50 -1.59 -4.88
C ALA A 132 -0.69 -0.88 -4.21
N VAL A 133 -0.45 -0.08 -3.16
CA VAL A 133 -1.48 0.75 -2.53
C VAL A 133 -2.08 1.75 -3.53
N VAL A 134 -1.24 2.50 -4.25
CA VAL A 134 -1.69 3.47 -5.27
C VAL A 134 -2.47 2.75 -6.37
N LEU A 135 -1.93 1.65 -6.90
CA LEU A 135 -2.55 0.89 -7.97
C LEU A 135 -3.94 0.39 -7.59
N TYR A 136 -4.09 -0.27 -6.45
CA TYR A 136 -5.39 -0.82 -6.06
C TYR A 136 -6.37 0.26 -5.59
N SER A 137 -5.88 1.35 -5.02
CA SER A 137 -6.75 2.49 -4.66
C SER A 137 -7.30 3.18 -5.90
N ARG A 138 -6.47 3.41 -6.92
CA ARG A 138 -6.91 3.94 -8.22
C ARG A 138 -7.87 2.97 -8.93
N ALA A 139 -7.58 1.67 -8.91
CA ALA A 139 -8.50 0.67 -9.47
C ALA A 139 -9.86 0.64 -8.74
N ALA A 140 -9.87 0.77 -7.41
CA ALA A 140 -11.09 0.86 -6.63
C ALA A 140 -11.88 2.14 -6.96
N ALA A 141 -11.21 3.29 -7.04
CA ALA A 141 -11.83 4.56 -7.41
C ALA A 141 -12.48 4.48 -8.80
N ASP A 142 -11.76 3.93 -9.78
CA ASP A 142 -12.26 3.70 -11.15
C ASP A 142 -13.50 2.81 -11.17
N HIS A 143 -13.46 1.66 -10.49
CA HIS A 143 -14.55 0.68 -10.52
C HIS A 143 -15.80 1.16 -9.75
N LEU A 144 -15.61 1.94 -8.69
CA LEU A 144 -16.70 2.46 -7.87
C LEU A 144 -17.24 3.82 -8.35
N GLY A 145 -16.48 4.53 -9.19
CA GLY A 145 -16.83 5.89 -9.64
C GLY A 145 -16.77 6.93 -8.52
N VAL A 146 -15.85 6.76 -7.56
CA VAL A 146 -15.69 7.61 -6.37
C VAL A 146 -14.30 8.22 -6.31
N PRO A 147 -14.09 9.36 -5.61
CA PRO A 147 -12.75 9.92 -5.44
C PRO A 147 -11.85 9.02 -4.57
N LEU A 148 -10.53 9.15 -4.74
CA LEU A 148 -9.53 8.42 -3.94
C LEU A 148 -9.69 8.67 -2.43
N SER A 149 -10.15 9.85 -2.03
CA SER A 149 -10.38 10.16 -0.62
C SER A 149 -11.47 9.31 0.02
N GLU A 150 -12.50 8.96 -0.75
CA GLU A 150 -13.53 8.04 -0.32
C GLU A 150 -13.01 6.60 -0.26
N VAL A 151 -12.19 6.18 -1.22
CA VAL A 151 -11.51 4.86 -1.16
C VAL A 151 -10.65 4.76 0.10
N ALA A 152 -9.85 5.78 0.40
CA ALA A 152 -8.99 5.81 1.58
C ALA A 152 -9.81 5.67 2.88
N SER A 153 -10.94 6.38 2.96
CA SER A 153 -11.85 6.30 4.10
C SER A 153 -12.45 4.90 4.27
N ARG A 154 -12.88 4.26 3.18
CA ARG A 154 -13.43 2.88 3.21
C ARG A 154 -12.38 1.85 3.58
N VAL A 155 -11.14 2.01 3.10
CA VAL A 155 -10.02 1.14 3.48
C VAL A 155 -9.68 1.31 4.97
N ALA A 156 -9.69 2.56 5.47
CA ALA A 156 -9.50 2.81 6.89
C ALA A 156 -10.59 2.13 7.73
N GLU A 157 -11.85 2.23 7.31
CA GLU A 157 -12.97 1.55 7.96
C GLU A 157 -12.80 0.02 7.96
N GLU A 158 -12.46 -0.59 6.82
CA GLU A 158 -12.21 -2.05 6.72
C GLU A 158 -11.08 -2.52 7.65
N LEU A 159 -10.05 -1.69 7.83
CA LEU A 159 -8.93 -1.98 8.73
C LEU A 159 -9.20 -1.58 10.19
N GLY A 160 -10.32 -0.92 10.50
CA GLY A 160 -10.63 -0.41 11.83
C GLY A 160 -9.66 0.70 12.27
N LEU A 161 -9.35 1.63 11.37
CA LEU A 161 -8.47 2.78 11.57
C LEU A 161 -9.29 4.07 11.61
N GLU A 162 -8.94 4.96 12.53
CA GLU A 162 -9.45 6.34 12.52
C GLU A 162 -8.47 7.22 11.74
N LEU A 163 -8.97 7.91 10.72
CA LEU A 163 -8.20 8.95 10.02
C LEU A 163 -8.41 10.29 10.73
N PRO A 164 -7.37 11.10 10.93
CA PRO A 164 -7.54 12.45 11.44
C PRO A 164 -8.42 13.26 10.47
N GLU A 165 -9.42 13.97 11.00
CA GLU A 165 -10.19 14.95 10.22
C GLU A 165 -9.22 16.01 9.68
N GLU A 166 -9.35 16.33 8.39
CA GLU A 166 -8.55 17.38 7.74
C GLU A 166 -8.58 18.68 8.56
N VAL A 167 -7.40 19.23 8.87
CA VAL A 167 -7.24 20.56 9.50
C VAL A 167 -7.12 21.64 8.42
#